data_AF-R7TVM9-F1
#
_entry.id   AF-R7TVM9-F1
#
_cell.length_a   1.000
_cell.length_b   1.000
_cell.length_c   1.000
_cell.angle_alpha   90.00
_cell.angle_beta   90.00
_cell.angle_gamma   90.00
#
_symmetry.space_group_name_H-M   'P 1'
#
loop_
_entity.id
_entity.type
_entity.pdbx_description
1 polymer ?
#
loop_
_entity_poly.entity_id
_entity_poly.type
_entity_poly.pdbx_seq_one_letter_code
_entity_poly.pdbx_strand_id
1 'polypeptide(L)'
;CVDFWYHMYGEHMGTLYLYVEDSQFGSRTYNISVSGNQGNQWQQARADILLTSNHQVVSKPIKGVDYRSDIAVDTIMVYTGSC
;
A
#
# COMPACT_ATOMS: atom_id res chain seq x y z
N CYS A 1 -13.16 -0.70 -4.83
CA CYS A 1 -12.43 -0.04 -3.72
C CYS A 1 -11.48 -1.04 -3.08
N VAL A 2 -10.24 -0.64 -2.78
CA VAL A 2 -9.38 -1.37 -1.82
C VAL A 2 -9.24 -0.55 -0.56
N ASP A 3 -9.33 -1.20 0.59
CA ASP A 3 -8.99 -0.63 1.89
C ASP A 3 -7.87 -1.43 2.56
N PHE A 4 -7.10 -0.75 3.41
CA PHE A 4 -6.18 -1.41 4.32
C PHE A 4 -5.82 -0.51 5.49
N TRP A 5 -5.31 -1.14 6.55
CA TRP A 5 -4.68 -0.46 7.67
C TRP A 5 -3.16 -0.56 7.57
N TYR A 6 -2.47 0.52 7.95
CA TYR A 6 -1.02 0.55 7.99
C TYR A 6 -0.52 1.28 9.23
N HIS A 7 0.66 0.89 9.69
CA HIS A 7 1.42 1.60 10.72
C HIS A 7 2.83 1.81 10.19
N MET A 8 3.27 3.07 10.23
CA MET A 8 4.58 3.50 9.74
C MET A 8 5.18 4.48 10.73
N TYR A 9 6.00 3.97 11.65
CA TYR A 9 6.68 4.78 12.66
C TYR A 9 8.19 4.50 12.75
N GLY A 10 8.99 5.56 12.84
CA GLY A 10 10.46 5.47 12.95
C GLY A 10 11.18 6.65 12.31
N GLU A 11 12.49 6.74 12.52
CA GLU A 11 13.33 7.86 12.09
C GLU A 11 13.64 7.78 10.58
N HIS A 12 14.12 6.62 10.12
CA HIS A 12 14.53 6.39 8.73
C HIS A 12 13.44 5.67 7.94
N MET A 13 12.21 6.17 8.06
CA MET A 13 11.04 5.55 7.45
C MET A 13 11.14 5.52 5.93
N GLY A 14 10.75 4.39 5.37
CA GLY A 14 10.70 4.18 3.93
C GLY A 14 9.39 4.62 3.28
N THR A 15 8.99 3.88 2.25
CA THR A 15 7.74 4.13 1.52
C THR A 15 6.93 2.85 1.38
N LEU A 16 5.63 2.94 1.62
CA LEU A 16 4.67 1.90 1.30
C LEU A 16 3.95 2.26 0.00
N TYR A 17 4.03 1.39 -0.99
CA TYR A 17 3.21 1.46 -2.18
C TYR A 17 2.08 0.43 -2.12
N LEU A 18 0.89 0.83 -2.56
CA LEU A 18 -0.15 -0.09 -2.99
C LEU A 18 -0.42 0.14 -4.48
N TYR A 19 -0.33 -0.91 -5.27
CA TYR A 19 -0.57 -0.84 -6.70
C TYR A 19 -1.28 -2.09 -7.20
N VAL A 20 -1.94 -1.94 -8.34
CA VAL A 20 -2.48 -3.06 -9.10
C VAL A 20 -1.48 -3.43 -10.19
N GLU A 21 -1.23 -4.73 -10.36
CA GLU A 21 -0.38 -5.27 -11.43
C GLU A 21 -1.18 -6.25 -12.30
N ASP A 22 -1.19 -6.01 -13.62
CA ASP A 22 -1.73 -6.96 -14.59
C ASP A 22 -0.82 -8.20 -14.63
N SER A 23 -1.39 -9.37 -14.35
CA SER A 23 -0.61 -10.61 -14.22
C SER A 23 -0.09 -11.15 -15.56
N GLN A 24 -0.65 -10.70 -16.68
CA GLN A 24 -0.30 -11.15 -18.03
C GLN A 24 0.75 -10.24 -18.67
N PHE A 25 0.61 -8.92 -18.51
CA PHE A 25 1.46 -7.92 -19.16
C PHE A 25 2.44 -7.23 -18.22
N GLY A 26 2.29 -7.38 -16.90
CA GLY A 26 3.16 -6.78 -15.88
C GLY A 26 3.00 -5.26 -15.74
N SER A 27 1.96 -4.68 -16.36
CA SER A 27 1.67 -3.25 -16.24
C SER A 27 1.24 -2.93 -14.80
N ARG A 28 1.78 -1.85 -14.24
CA ARG A 28 1.51 -1.43 -12.86
C ARG A 28 0.81 -0.08 -12.82
N THR A 29 -0.25 0.00 -12.04
CA THR A 29 -0.91 1.27 -11.70
C THR A 29 -0.75 1.52 -10.21
N TYR A 30 0.01 2.55 -9.84
CA TYR A 30 0.21 2.92 -8.44
C TYR A 30 -0.99 3.72 -7.93
N ASN A 31 -1.68 3.19 -6.93
CA ASN A 31 -2.90 3.78 -6.38
C ASN A 31 -2.61 4.55 -5.10
N ILE A 32 -1.70 4.04 -4.25
CA ILE A 32 -1.32 4.67 -2.98
C ILE A 32 0.20 4.68 -2.86
N SER A 33 0.73 5.80 -2.37
CA SER A 33 2.14 6.00 -2.01
C SER A 33 2.20 6.77 -0.69
N VAL A 34 2.64 6.10 0.38
CA VAL A 34 2.81 6.72 1.70
C VAL A 34 4.28 6.66 2.06
N SER A 35 4.91 7.82 2.29
CA SER A 35 6.34 7.93 2.58
C SER A 35 6.59 8.65 3.90
N GLY A 36 7.65 8.27 4.59
CA GLY A 36 8.04 8.93 5.83
C GLY A 36 7.20 8.51 7.03
N ASN A 37 7.57 9.00 8.22
CA ASN A 37 6.91 8.69 9.48
C ASN A 37 5.46 9.23 9.52
N GLN A 38 4.50 8.38 9.82
CA GLN A 38 3.05 8.67 9.85
C GLN A 38 2.50 8.82 11.28
N GLY A 39 3.38 8.82 12.28
CA GLY A 39 3.06 8.82 13.70
C GLY A 39 2.90 7.41 14.27
N ASN A 40 2.91 7.31 15.60
CA ASN A 40 2.78 6.04 16.31
C ASN A 40 1.31 5.64 16.49
N GLN A 41 0.60 5.44 15.38
CA GLN A 41 -0.80 5.04 15.36
C GLN A 41 -1.12 4.33 14.04
N TRP A 42 -2.08 3.42 14.09
CA TRP A 42 -2.63 2.81 12.89
C TRP A 42 -3.43 3.83 12.09
N GLN A 43 -3.22 3.85 10.79
CA GLN A 43 -3.89 4.72 9.84
C GLN A 43 -4.62 3.87 8.80
N GLN A 44 -5.74 4.36 8.29
CA GLN A 44 -6.49 3.70 7.21
C GLN A 44 -6.21 4.40 5.88
N ALA A 45 -6.01 3.62 4.82
CA ALA A 45 -6.00 4.12 3.44
C ALA A 45 -7.03 3.39 2.58
N ARG A 46 -7.59 4.11 1.61
CA ARG A 46 -8.49 3.58 0.58
C ARG A 46 -8.17 4.18 -0.76
N ALA A 47 -8.31 3.39 -1.82
CA ALA A 47 -8.19 3.88 -3.18
C ALA A 47 -9.09 3.11 -4.15
N ASP A 48 -9.57 3.84 -5.15
CA ASP A 48 -10.19 3.19 -6.30
C ASP A 48 -9.14 2.40 -7.07
N ILE A 49 -9.49 1.16 -7.36
CA ILE A 49 -8.70 0.24 -8.18
C ILE A 49 -9.58 -0.27 -9.31
N LEU A 50 -8.99 -0.38 -10.49
CA LEU A 50 -9.64 -0.92 -11.66
C LEU A 50 -9.06 -2.30 -11.96
N LEU A 51 -9.87 -3.34 -11.82
CA LEU A 51 -9.49 -4.73 -12.09
C LEU A 51 -10.29 -5.22 -13.31
N THR A 52 -9.77 -5.04 -14.52
CA THR A 52 -10.46 -5.42 -15.77
C THR A 52 -10.15 -6.84 -16.27
N SER A 53 -9.08 -7.44 -15.77
CA SER A 53 -8.56 -8.77 -16.13
C SER A 53 -7.95 -9.45 -14.90
N ASN A 54 -7.14 -10.50 -15.08
CA ASN A 54 -6.35 -11.10 -14.00
C ASN A 54 -5.31 -10.11 -13.47
N HIS A 55 -5.62 -9.49 -12.34
CA HIS A 55 -4.75 -8.54 -11.65
C HIS A 55 -4.39 -9.02 -10.24
N GLN A 56 -3.27 -8.53 -9.74
CA GLN A 56 -2.86 -8.67 -8.35
C GLN A 56 -2.89 -7.30 -7.67
N VAL A 57 -3.40 -7.25 -6.44
CA VAL A 57 -3.20 -6.10 -5.56
C VAL A 57 -1.90 -6.36 -4.80
N VAL A 58 -0.94 -5.45 -4.94
CA VAL A 58 0.40 -5.60 -4.40
C VAL A 58 0.68 -4.49 -3.40
N SER A 59 0.98 -4.88 -2.16
CA SER A 59 1.59 -4.01 -1.17
C SER A 59 3.10 -4.17 -1.20
N LYS A 60 3.83 -3.09 -1.50
CA LYS A 60 5.28 -3.11 -1.63
C LYS A 60 5.93 -2.11 -0.66
N PRO A 61 6.55 -2.59 0.43
CA PRO A 61 7.38 -1.74 1.27
C PRO A 61 8.74 -1.52 0.60
N ILE A 62 9.21 -0.29 0.63
CA ILE A 62 10.58 0.11 0.32
C ILE A 62 11.20 0.52 1.65
N LYS A 63 12.26 -0.19 2.06
CA LYS A 63 13.03 0.16 3.26
C LYS A 63 13.64 1.55 3.11
N GLY A 64 13.65 2.33 4.19
CA GLY A 64 14.44 3.56 4.25
C GLY A 64 15.93 3.28 4.46
N VAL A 65 16.63 4.24 5.06
CA VAL A 65 18.10 4.24 5.11
C VAL A 65 18.66 3.12 5.98
N ASP A 66 18.04 2.84 7.14
CA ASP A 66 18.53 1.84 8.09
C ASP A 66 17.38 1.06 8.76
N TYR A 67 17.63 0.46 9.92
CA TYR A 67 16.69 -0.42 10.63
C TYR A 67 15.80 0.32 11.65
N ARG A 68 15.95 1.64 11.83
CA ARG A 68 15.24 2.42 12.88
C ARG A 68 13.81 2.81 12.47
N SER A 69 13.11 1.92 11.78
CA SER A 69 11.73 2.09 11.34
C SER A 69 11.11 0.76 10.91
N ASP A 70 9.81 0.63 11.13
CA ASP A 70 9.04 -0.53 10.68
C ASP A 70 7.79 -0.12 9.88
N ILE A 71 7.42 -0.94 8.91
CA ILE A 71 6.16 -0.82 8.17
C ILE A 71 5.34 -2.08 8.49
N ALA A 72 4.15 -1.90 9.05
CA ALA A 72 3.17 -2.96 9.23
C ALA A 72 1.92 -2.66 8.39
N VAL A 73 1.33 -3.71 7.83
CA VAL A 73 0.09 -3.65 7.05
C VAL A 73 -0.83 -4.72 7.60
N ASP A 74 -2.10 -4.39 7.78
CA ASP A 74 -3.12 -5.30 8.28
C ASP A 74 -4.45 -5.04 7.57
N THR A 75 -5.34 -6.05 7.59
CA THR A 75 -6.74 -5.96 7.18
C THR A 75 -6.90 -5.35 5.80
N ILE A 76 -6.38 -6.03 4.77
CA ILE A 76 -6.57 -5.64 3.37
C ILE A 76 -7.92 -6.19 2.90
N MET A 77 -8.87 -5.33 2.53
CA MET A 77 -10.14 -5.75 1.94
C MET A 77 -10.37 -5.12 0.58
N VAL A 78 -11.08 -5.85 -0.28
CA VAL A 78 -11.43 -5.41 -1.63
C VAL A 78 -12.93 -5.50 -1.79
N TYR A 79 -13.54 -4.39 -2.18
CA TYR A 79 -14.98 -4.28 -2.42
C TYR A 79 -15.26 -3.90 -3.86
N THR A 80 -16.41 -4.36 -4.36
CA THR A 80 -16.98 -3.87 -5.61
C THR A 80 -17.57 -2.46 -5.41
N GLY A 81 -17.43 -1.61 -6.43
CA GLY A 81 -17.84 -0.20 -6.37
C GLY A 81 -16.70 0.77 -6.04
N SER A 82 -17.03 2.06 -6.05
CA SER A 82 -16.09 3.12 -5.70
C SER A 82 -15.75 3.12 -4.21
N CYS A 83 -14.57 3.61 -3.85
CA CYS A 83 -14.34 4.15 -2.52
C CYS A 83 -15.12 5.48 -2.35
#